data_AF-A0A7T0PBP5-F1
#
_entry.id   AF-A0A7T0PBP5-F1
#
_cell.length_a   1.000
_cell.length_b   1.000
_cell.length_c   1.000
_cell.angle_alpha   90.00
_cell.angle_beta   90.00
_cell.angle_gamma   90.00
#
_symmetry.space_group_name_H-M   'P 1'
#
loop_
_entity.id
_entity.type
_entity.pdbx_description
1 polymer ?
#
loop_
_entity_poly.entity_id
_entity_poly.type
_entity_poly.pdbx_seq_one_letter_code
_entity_poly.pdbx_strand_id
1 'polypeptide(L)'
;MANPALVTVAGRGFEGLDLPALAKELGAGQVTDITVSTIPEVVASRESLQGLLRGTGDVHFDALAAAALGVPLLIIGQGQAAELALRHAKELQATAVKVADVAGASAAIAPQGPIAPVMSASVFEAQLLQQAKAAGAHIVLPEGDDDRILLAAGQLLAKGIAKLTILGDPERTRGRAAELGIELADATIIDHRSSPLLEEFAADFAELRKSKGVTLEQARETMEDISYFATMMVHKGLADGMVSGAAHTTAHTIKPSFQIIKTVPGASVVSSIFLMVMRGRLWAFGDCAVNPNPTAEQLGEIAVVSARTAAQFGIDPRVAILSYSTGSSGAGPDVDRAVAAVAAARSLDPDLKVDGPLQFDAACDPGVAAKKAPESAVAGQATVFVFPDLEAGNIAYKTAQRTAGALAVGPILQGLNKPINDLSRGATVPDIVNTVAITAIQAGAK
;
A
#
# COMPACT_ATOMS: atom_id res chain seq x y z
N MET A 1 25.02 11.71 -14.93
CA MET A 1 25.62 10.54 -14.23
C MET A 1 25.13 9.29 -14.94
N ALA A 2 26.00 8.31 -15.21
CA ALA A 2 25.57 7.05 -15.81
C ALA A 2 24.61 6.32 -14.85
N ASN A 3 23.60 5.64 -15.39
CA ASN A 3 22.71 4.82 -14.56
C ASN A 3 23.51 3.67 -13.95
N PRO A 4 23.34 3.38 -12.65
CA PRO A 4 24.03 2.26 -12.01
C PRO A 4 23.65 0.94 -12.69
N ALA A 5 24.58 -0.01 -12.70
CA ALA A 5 24.40 -1.37 -13.19
C ALA A 5 24.86 -2.36 -12.13
N LEU A 6 24.18 -3.50 -11.99
CA LEU A 6 24.53 -4.53 -11.00
C LEU A 6 25.25 -5.70 -11.69
N VAL A 7 26.40 -6.10 -11.17
CA VAL A 7 27.18 -7.24 -11.67
C VAL A 7 27.12 -8.40 -10.70
N THR A 8 26.79 -9.58 -11.22
CA THR A 8 26.85 -10.86 -10.52
C THR A 8 27.64 -11.89 -11.33
N VAL A 9 27.95 -13.01 -10.72
CA VAL A 9 28.71 -14.11 -11.32
C VAL A 9 27.91 -15.41 -11.26
N ALA A 10 28.07 -16.27 -12.28
CA ALA A 10 27.39 -17.56 -12.34
C ALA A 10 28.38 -18.69 -12.63
N GLY A 11 28.46 -19.67 -11.73
CA GLY A 11 29.38 -20.81 -11.85
C GLY A 11 30.86 -20.46 -11.62
N ARG A 12 31.13 -19.28 -11.04
CA ARG A 12 32.47 -18.78 -10.67
C ARG A 12 32.34 -17.72 -9.58
N GLY A 13 33.46 -17.35 -8.96
CA GLY A 13 33.55 -16.15 -8.13
C GLY A 13 33.99 -14.91 -8.91
N PHE A 14 34.11 -13.78 -8.21
CA PHE A 14 34.54 -12.50 -8.78
C PHE A 14 36.05 -12.41 -9.02
N GLU A 15 36.83 -13.42 -8.61
CA GLU A 15 38.28 -13.44 -8.76
C GLU A 15 38.68 -13.33 -10.24
N GLY A 16 39.67 -12.46 -10.49
CA GLY A 16 40.20 -12.20 -11.82
C GLY A 16 39.35 -11.27 -12.70
N LEU A 17 38.24 -10.71 -12.19
CA LEU A 17 37.43 -9.74 -12.92
C LEU A 17 37.90 -8.30 -12.63
N ASP A 18 38.25 -7.54 -13.67
CA ASP A 18 38.61 -6.12 -13.56
C ASP A 18 37.36 -5.22 -13.56
N LEU A 19 36.60 -5.27 -12.46
CA LEU A 19 35.42 -4.42 -12.26
C LEU A 19 35.75 -2.92 -12.27
N PRO A 20 36.90 -2.43 -11.75
CA PRO A 20 37.29 -1.03 -11.91
C PRO A 20 37.42 -0.58 -13.37
N ALA A 21 38.01 -1.42 -14.24
CA ALA A 21 38.04 -1.12 -15.67
C ALA A 21 36.63 -1.08 -16.28
N LEU A 22 35.75 -2.03 -15.93
CA LEU A 22 34.36 -2.02 -16.39
C LEU A 22 33.60 -0.77 -15.94
N ALA A 23 33.77 -0.37 -14.68
CA ALA A 23 33.14 0.84 -14.14
C ALA A 23 33.60 2.09 -14.90
N LYS A 24 34.88 2.14 -15.29
CA LYS A 24 35.43 3.21 -16.12
C LYS A 24 34.84 3.20 -17.54
N GLU A 25 34.73 2.03 -18.17
CA GLU A 25 34.11 1.89 -19.51
C GLU A 25 32.64 2.33 -19.52
N LEU A 26 31.90 2.01 -18.46
CA LEU A 26 30.49 2.40 -18.31
C LEU A 26 30.30 3.86 -17.90
N GLY A 27 31.39 4.61 -17.62
CA GLY A 27 31.31 5.96 -17.09
C GLY A 27 30.70 6.03 -15.68
N ALA A 28 30.74 4.92 -14.95
CA ALA A 28 30.14 4.75 -13.62
C ALA A 28 31.01 5.33 -12.49
N GLY A 29 32.29 5.62 -12.77
CA GLY A 29 33.21 6.34 -11.89
C GLY A 29 33.77 5.55 -10.71
N GLN A 30 32.98 4.65 -10.11
CA GLN A 30 33.37 3.81 -8.98
C GLN A 30 32.67 2.45 -9.01
N VAL A 31 33.20 1.51 -8.21
CA VAL A 31 32.56 0.24 -7.88
C VAL A 31 32.05 0.32 -6.45
N THR A 32 30.79 -0.06 -6.22
CA THR A 32 30.16 -0.07 -4.90
C THR A 32 29.70 -1.48 -4.58
N ASP A 33 30.13 -2.03 -3.44
CA ASP A 33 29.73 -3.39 -3.03
C ASP A 33 28.33 -3.37 -2.38
N ILE A 34 27.48 -4.31 -2.75
CA ILE A 34 26.25 -4.60 -2.02
C ILE A 34 26.62 -5.44 -0.79
N THR A 35 26.57 -4.80 0.38
CA THR A 35 26.97 -5.41 1.67
C THR A 35 25.79 -5.80 2.55
N VAL A 36 24.58 -5.37 2.18
CA VAL A 36 23.34 -5.67 2.89
C VAL A 36 22.81 -7.06 2.48
N SER A 37 22.01 -7.67 3.35
CA SER A 37 21.55 -9.05 3.19
C SER A 37 20.06 -9.17 2.84
N THR A 38 19.33 -8.06 2.78
CA THR A 38 17.90 -8.05 2.50
C THR A 38 17.51 -7.04 1.41
N ILE A 39 16.47 -7.35 0.63
CA ILE A 39 15.94 -6.45 -0.42
C ILE A 39 15.41 -5.12 0.16
N PRO A 40 14.70 -5.09 1.30
CA PRO A 40 14.32 -3.81 1.93
C PRO A 40 15.52 -2.89 2.20
N GLU A 41 16.64 -3.42 2.70
CA GLU A 41 17.85 -2.65 2.94
C GLU A 41 18.50 -2.14 1.64
N VAL A 42 18.48 -2.97 0.58
CA VAL A 42 18.95 -2.55 -0.75
C VAL A 42 18.13 -1.35 -1.26
N VAL A 43 16.80 -1.44 -1.17
CA VAL A 43 15.90 -0.36 -1.63
C VAL A 43 16.10 0.90 -0.78
N ALA A 44 16.23 0.76 0.54
CA ALA A 44 16.49 1.90 1.43
C ALA A 44 17.85 2.57 1.17
N SER A 45 18.83 1.81 0.67
CA SER A 45 20.19 2.30 0.38
C SER A 45 20.35 2.86 -1.03
N ARG A 46 19.27 2.94 -1.83
CA ARG A 46 19.31 3.28 -3.26
C ARG A 46 20.10 4.55 -3.59
N GLU A 47 20.00 5.60 -2.78
CA GLU A 47 20.69 6.87 -3.02
C GLU A 47 22.22 6.76 -2.84
N SER A 48 22.66 5.85 -1.96
CA SER A 48 24.08 5.56 -1.70
C SER A 48 24.69 4.57 -2.69
N LEU A 49 23.85 3.75 -3.35
CA LEU A 49 24.26 2.75 -4.34
C LEU A 49 24.47 3.39 -5.71
N GLN A 50 25.62 4.06 -5.88
CA GLN A 50 26.02 4.70 -7.13
C GLN A 50 27.15 3.95 -7.84
N GLY A 51 27.26 4.12 -9.16
CA GLY A 51 28.31 3.53 -9.98
C GLY A 51 28.00 2.07 -10.37
N LEU A 52 29.06 1.26 -10.53
CA LEU A 52 28.93 -0.16 -10.83
C LEU A 52 28.72 -0.93 -9.53
N LEU A 53 27.56 -1.53 -9.35
CA LEU A 53 27.23 -2.28 -8.14
C LEU A 53 27.79 -3.70 -8.26
N ARG A 54 28.69 -4.07 -7.35
CA ARG A 54 29.12 -5.46 -7.22
C ARG A 54 28.12 -6.20 -6.34
N GLY A 55 27.45 -7.19 -6.93
CA GLY A 55 26.53 -8.07 -6.23
C GLY A 55 27.23 -9.02 -5.26
N THR A 56 26.41 -9.80 -4.57
CA THR A 56 26.82 -10.79 -3.58
C THR A 56 27.39 -12.06 -4.19
N GLY A 57 27.08 -12.33 -5.46
CA GLY A 57 27.36 -13.59 -6.15
C GLY A 57 26.24 -14.63 -5.99
N ASP A 58 25.24 -14.37 -5.16
CA ASP A 58 23.96 -15.08 -5.21
C ASP A 58 23.09 -14.45 -6.30
N VAL A 59 23.01 -15.15 -7.44
CA VAL A 59 22.22 -14.72 -8.60
C VAL A 59 20.76 -14.43 -8.25
N HIS A 60 20.16 -15.18 -7.31
CA HIS A 60 18.77 -14.95 -6.93
C HIS A 60 18.61 -13.62 -6.21
N PHE A 61 19.42 -13.38 -5.18
CA PHE A 61 19.42 -12.14 -4.43
C PHE A 61 19.77 -10.94 -5.34
N ASP A 62 20.83 -11.07 -6.13
CA ASP A 62 21.32 -10.02 -7.01
C ASP A 62 20.30 -9.67 -8.11
N ALA A 63 19.54 -10.66 -8.63
CA ALA A 63 18.45 -10.41 -9.57
C ALA A 63 17.26 -9.70 -8.92
N LEU A 64 16.90 -10.06 -7.68
CA LEU A 64 15.88 -9.34 -6.92
C LEU A 64 16.31 -7.90 -6.64
N ALA A 65 17.57 -7.69 -6.25
CA ALA A 65 18.15 -6.37 -5.99
C ALA A 65 18.15 -5.51 -7.26
N ALA A 66 18.63 -6.04 -8.39
CA ALA A 66 18.65 -5.31 -9.66
C ALA A 66 17.24 -4.92 -10.11
N ALA A 67 16.29 -5.85 -10.01
CA ALA A 67 14.89 -5.60 -10.33
C ALA A 67 14.28 -4.53 -9.42
N ALA A 68 14.52 -4.59 -8.10
CA ALA A 68 14.00 -3.62 -7.14
C ALA A 68 14.60 -2.22 -7.31
N LEU A 69 15.88 -2.13 -7.68
CA LEU A 69 16.56 -0.86 -7.94
C LEU A 69 16.21 -0.27 -9.32
N GLY A 70 15.67 -1.07 -10.24
CA GLY A 70 15.44 -0.68 -11.63
C GLY A 70 16.76 -0.47 -12.39
N VAL A 71 17.72 -1.39 -12.22
CA VAL A 71 19.04 -1.33 -12.86
C VAL A 71 19.28 -2.59 -13.68
N PRO A 72 20.09 -2.52 -14.75
CA PRO A 72 20.42 -3.71 -15.52
C PRO A 72 21.29 -4.67 -14.68
N LEU A 73 21.05 -5.97 -14.85
CA LEU A 73 21.84 -7.04 -14.23
C LEU A 73 22.80 -7.65 -15.27
N LEU A 74 24.11 -7.55 -15.02
CA LEU A 74 25.14 -8.25 -15.76
C LEU A 74 25.48 -9.57 -15.05
N ILE A 75 25.28 -10.68 -15.74
CA ILE A 75 25.67 -12.00 -15.27
C ILE A 75 26.94 -12.42 -16.01
N ILE A 76 28.07 -12.47 -15.29
CA ILE A 76 29.35 -12.90 -15.82
C ILE A 76 29.51 -14.41 -15.60
N GLY A 77 29.55 -15.17 -16.69
CA GLY A 77 29.70 -16.62 -16.63
C GLY A 77 29.51 -17.29 -17.98
N GLN A 78 29.86 -18.57 -18.05
CA GLN A 78 29.78 -19.36 -19.28
C GLN A 78 29.00 -20.67 -19.06
N GLY A 79 28.66 -21.32 -20.15
CA GLY A 79 27.96 -22.60 -20.15
C GLY A 79 26.57 -22.56 -19.52
N GLN A 80 26.10 -23.73 -19.09
CA GLN A 80 24.74 -23.97 -18.62
C GLN A 80 24.40 -23.16 -17.36
N ALA A 81 25.34 -23.01 -16.42
CA ALA A 81 25.10 -22.27 -15.17
C ALA A 81 24.68 -20.82 -15.43
N ALA A 82 25.36 -20.14 -16.37
CA ALA A 82 25.05 -18.77 -16.72
C ALA A 82 23.76 -18.63 -17.55
N GLU A 83 23.38 -19.66 -18.32
CA GLU A 83 22.10 -19.69 -19.03
C GLU A 83 20.91 -19.85 -18.08
N LEU A 84 21.03 -20.75 -17.10
CA LEU A 84 20.02 -20.93 -16.06
C LEU A 84 19.90 -19.67 -15.19
N ALA A 85 21.03 -19.05 -14.84
CA ALA A 85 21.07 -17.78 -14.12
C ALA A 85 20.32 -16.67 -14.89
N LEU A 86 20.57 -16.53 -16.20
CA LEU A 86 19.87 -15.55 -17.04
C LEU A 86 18.36 -15.82 -17.11
N ARG A 87 17.96 -17.09 -17.25
CA ARG A 87 16.55 -17.48 -17.28
C ARG A 87 15.87 -17.14 -15.94
N HIS A 88 16.50 -17.50 -14.83
CA HIS A 88 15.99 -17.21 -13.48
C HIS A 88 15.83 -15.71 -13.24
N ALA A 89 16.84 -14.91 -13.59
CA ALA A 89 16.77 -13.46 -13.47
C ALA A 89 15.60 -12.86 -14.29
N LYS A 90 15.32 -13.40 -15.49
CA LYS A 90 14.18 -13.01 -16.32
C LYS A 90 12.84 -13.46 -15.75
N GLU A 91 12.75 -14.63 -15.13
CA GLU A 91 11.54 -15.07 -14.39
C GLU A 91 11.25 -14.14 -13.21
N LEU A 92 12.31 -13.62 -12.59
CA LEU A 92 12.26 -12.51 -11.63
C LEU A 92 12.10 -11.15 -12.32
N GLN A 93 11.78 -11.04 -13.60
CA GLN A 93 11.57 -9.76 -14.30
C GLN A 93 12.77 -8.78 -14.23
N ALA A 94 13.96 -9.22 -13.85
CA ALA A 94 15.16 -8.38 -13.90
C ALA A 94 15.55 -8.17 -15.37
N THR A 95 15.98 -6.95 -15.71
CA THR A 95 16.57 -6.68 -17.02
C THR A 95 18.00 -7.20 -17.04
N ALA A 96 18.15 -8.49 -17.35
CA ALA A 96 19.41 -9.21 -17.25
C ALA A 96 20.04 -9.54 -18.61
N VAL A 97 21.36 -9.43 -18.67
CA VAL A 97 22.20 -9.85 -19.80
C VAL A 97 23.32 -10.76 -19.32
N LYS A 98 23.68 -11.74 -20.14
CA LYS A 98 24.78 -12.68 -19.86
C LYS A 98 25.99 -12.34 -20.72
N VAL A 99 27.16 -12.31 -20.12
CA VAL A 99 28.45 -12.20 -20.83
C VAL A 99 29.45 -13.23 -20.33
N ALA A 100 30.39 -13.60 -21.19
CA ALA A 100 31.40 -14.59 -20.87
C ALA A 100 32.48 -14.06 -19.90
N ASP A 101 32.79 -12.77 -20.01
CA ASP A 101 33.78 -12.06 -19.20
C ASP A 101 33.48 -10.54 -19.20
N VAL A 102 34.28 -9.75 -18.46
CA VAL A 102 34.20 -8.28 -18.43
C VAL A 102 34.40 -7.67 -19.83
N ALA A 103 35.22 -8.30 -20.67
CA ALA A 103 35.46 -7.83 -22.03
C ALA A 103 34.16 -7.85 -22.86
N GLY A 104 33.73 -6.66 -23.33
CA GLY A 104 32.49 -6.49 -24.10
C GLY A 104 31.21 -6.36 -23.26
N ALA A 105 31.31 -6.37 -21.93
CA ALA A 105 30.17 -6.20 -21.03
C ALA A 105 29.50 -4.83 -21.16
N SER A 106 30.29 -3.78 -21.39
CA SER A 106 29.81 -2.41 -21.59
C SER A 106 28.87 -2.29 -22.79
N ALA A 107 29.17 -2.98 -23.90
CA ALA A 107 28.31 -3.03 -25.08
C ALA A 107 27.01 -3.81 -24.84
N ALA A 108 27.06 -4.88 -24.02
CA ALA A 108 25.88 -5.70 -23.73
C ALA A 108 24.85 -4.98 -22.82
N ILE A 109 25.30 -4.05 -21.98
CA ILE A 109 24.48 -3.25 -21.06
C ILE A 109 24.14 -1.87 -21.65
N ALA A 110 24.70 -1.52 -22.80
CA ALA A 110 24.49 -0.22 -23.45
C ALA A 110 22.99 0.15 -23.53
N PRO A 111 22.65 1.43 -23.33
CA PRO A 111 21.42 1.84 -22.67
C PRO A 111 20.15 1.44 -23.44
N GLN A 112 19.35 0.55 -22.83
CA GLN A 112 18.02 0.14 -23.29
C GLN A 112 16.91 1.15 -22.89
N GLY A 113 17.28 2.41 -22.63
CA GLY A 113 16.39 3.40 -22.01
C GLY A 113 16.31 3.25 -20.47
N PRO A 114 15.46 4.05 -19.80
CA PRO A 114 15.27 3.96 -18.36
C PRO A 114 14.57 2.65 -17.97
N ILE A 115 15.16 1.91 -17.03
CA ILE A 115 14.58 0.67 -16.48
C ILE A 115 13.80 1.06 -15.22
N ALA A 116 12.50 0.73 -15.20
CA ALA A 116 11.68 0.98 -14.03
C ALA A 116 11.93 -0.10 -12.95
N PRO A 117 11.91 0.27 -11.65
CA PRO A 117 11.84 -0.70 -10.57
C PRO A 117 10.68 -1.69 -10.76
N VAL A 118 10.96 -2.97 -10.58
CA VAL A 118 9.95 -4.02 -10.56
C VAL A 118 9.21 -3.96 -9.23
N MET A 119 7.90 -3.72 -9.29
CA MET A 119 7.04 -3.71 -8.11
C MET A 119 7.18 -5.00 -7.31
N SER A 120 7.31 -4.88 -6.00
CA SER A 120 7.38 -5.97 -5.02
C SER A 120 7.02 -5.41 -3.64
N ALA A 121 6.78 -6.27 -2.64
CA ALA A 121 6.49 -5.84 -1.28
C ALA A 121 7.52 -4.81 -0.77
N SER A 122 8.82 -5.10 -0.89
CA SER A 122 9.88 -4.20 -0.40
C SER A 122 9.96 -2.88 -1.16
N VAL A 123 9.71 -2.88 -2.48
CA VAL A 123 9.67 -1.64 -3.28
C VAL A 123 8.45 -0.80 -2.89
N PHE A 124 7.29 -1.45 -2.74
CA PHE A 124 6.05 -0.79 -2.34
C PHE A 124 6.18 -0.17 -0.95
N GLU A 125 6.65 -0.92 0.05
CA GLU A 125 6.82 -0.44 1.42
C GLU A 125 7.77 0.76 1.49
N ALA A 126 8.89 0.72 0.77
CA ALA A 126 9.81 1.85 0.73
C ALA A 126 9.16 3.10 0.10
N GLN A 127 8.44 2.94 -1.01
CA GLN A 127 7.69 4.04 -1.65
C GLN A 127 6.63 4.60 -0.71
N LEU A 128 5.87 3.73 -0.04
CA LEU A 128 4.82 4.09 0.90
C LEU A 128 5.39 4.92 2.07
N LEU A 129 6.48 4.46 2.70
CA LEU A 129 7.11 5.17 3.80
C LEU A 129 7.69 6.53 3.36
N GLN A 130 8.27 6.60 2.15
CA GLN A 130 8.78 7.85 1.61
C GLN A 130 7.66 8.87 1.35
N GLN A 131 6.53 8.43 0.78
CA GLN A 131 5.36 9.28 0.54
C GLN A 131 4.74 9.75 1.86
N ALA A 132 4.59 8.87 2.85
CA ALA A 132 4.08 9.22 4.18
C ALA A 132 4.97 10.25 4.88
N LYS A 133 6.30 10.07 4.81
CA LYS A 133 7.28 11.03 5.33
C LYS A 133 7.15 12.40 4.67
N ALA A 134 6.94 12.43 3.35
CA ALA A 134 6.73 13.69 2.63
C ALA A 134 5.40 14.37 3.00
N ALA A 135 4.36 13.59 3.30
CA ALA A 135 3.08 14.11 3.77
C ALA A 135 3.18 14.75 5.17
N GLY A 136 4.03 14.21 6.06
CA GLY A 136 4.33 14.80 7.37
C GLY A 136 3.12 14.91 8.30
N ALA A 137 2.11 14.05 8.08
CA ALA A 137 0.82 14.09 8.79
C ALA A 137 0.96 13.68 10.26
N HIS A 138 0.00 14.14 11.07
CA HIS A 138 -0.15 13.78 12.47
C HIS A 138 -1.21 12.69 12.66
N ILE A 139 -0.79 11.51 13.10
CA ILE A 139 -1.67 10.36 13.29
C ILE A 139 -1.88 10.08 14.78
N VAL A 140 -3.13 9.84 15.19
CA VAL A 140 -3.46 9.36 16.54
C VAL A 140 -3.58 7.83 16.56
N LEU A 141 -2.95 7.21 17.57
CA LEU A 141 -2.93 5.78 17.86
C LEU A 141 -3.63 5.54 19.21
N PRO A 142 -4.89 5.06 19.23
CA PRO A 142 -5.64 4.94 20.47
C PRO A 142 -5.12 3.87 21.42
N GLU A 143 -4.49 2.81 20.90
CA GLU A 143 -4.23 1.57 21.63
C GLU A 143 -2.81 1.55 22.25
N GLY A 144 -2.48 2.56 23.07
CA GLY A 144 -1.15 2.75 23.66
C GLY A 144 -0.73 1.75 24.74
N ASP A 145 -1.58 0.78 25.05
CA ASP A 145 -1.27 -0.37 25.91
C ASP A 145 -0.92 -1.64 25.13
N ASP A 146 -1.02 -1.62 23.79
CA ASP A 146 -0.63 -2.73 22.92
C ASP A 146 0.85 -2.62 22.50
N ASP A 147 1.65 -3.65 22.82
CA ASP A 147 3.08 -3.70 22.51
C ASP A 147 3.36 -3.52 21.01
N ARG A 148 2.48 -4.00 20.12
CA ARG A 148 2.67 -3.89 18.66
C ARG A 148 2.51 -2.46 18.20
N ILE A 149 1.59 -1.71 18.80
CA ILE A 149 1.40 -0.28 18.55
C ILE A 149 2.63 0.49 19.00
N LEU A 150 3.16 0.20 20.19
CA LEU A 150 4.37 0.84 20.70
C LEU A 150 5.59 0.53 19.81
N LEU A 151 5.79 -0.74 19.43
CA LEU A 151 6.87 -1.16 18.53
C LEU A 151 6.79 -0.46 17.17
N ALA A 152 5.58 -0.37 16.60
CA ALA A 152 5.36 0.34 15.34
C ALA A 152 5.62 1.84 15.49
N ALA A 153 5.13 2.46 16.56
CA ALA A 153 5.35 3.87 16.85
C ALA A 153 6.84 4.20 16.93
N GLY A 154 7.63 3.38 17.65
CA GLY A 154 9.08 3.52 17.71
C GLY A 154 9.75 3.52 16.34
N GLN A 155 9.38 2.58 15.46
CA GLN A 155 9.93 2.50 14.10
C GLN A 155 9.55 3.72 13.25
N LEU A 156 8.30 4.19 13.36
CA LEU A 156 7.79 5.34 12.63
C LEU A 156 8.47 6.64 13.07
N LEU A 157 8.66 6.84 14.38
CA LEU A 157 9.33 8.01 14.95
C LEU A 157 10.82 8.02 14.59
N ALA A 158 11.52 6.91 14.76
CA ALA A 158 12.96 6.80 14.45
C ALA A 158 13.27 7.13 12.98
N LYS A 159 12.34 6.82 12.06
CA LYS A 159 12.46 7.12 10.62
C LYS A 159 11.85 8.48 10.24
N GLY A 160 11.17 9.15 11.16
CA GLY A 160 10.46 10.41 10.94
C GLY A 160 9.34 10.29 9.90
N ILE A 161 8.55 9.22 9.96
CA ILE A 161 7.49 8.91 8.98
C ILE A 161 6.23 9.74 9.22
N ALA A 162 5.84 9.93 10.48
CA ALA A 162 4.65 10.68 10.87
C ALA A 162 4.84 11.27 12.26
N LYS A 163 4.09 12.34 12.57
CA LYS A 163 3.93 12.81 13.96
C LYS A 163 2.90 11.91 14.64
N LEU A 164 3.14 11.52 15.89
CA LEU A 164 2.26 10.59 16.59
C LEU A 164 1.71 11.19 17.88
N THR A 165 0.40 10.99 18.09
CA THR A 165 -0.19 11.00 19.43
C THR A 165 -0.59 9.59 19.80
N ILE A 166 -0.19 9.12 20.97
CA ILE A 166 -0.56 7.82 21.51
C ILE A 166 -1.49 8.05 22.69
N LEU A 167 -2.65 7.39 22.71
CA LEU A 167 -3.56 7.48 23.86
C LEU A 167 -3.23 6.39 24.89
N GLY A 168 -3.19 6.78 26.16
CA GLY A 168 -2.83 5.89 27.26
C GLY A 168 -2.33 6.67 28.48
N ASP A 169 -2.18 5.96 29.60
CA ASP A 169 -1.56 6.53 30.81
C ASP A 169 -0.08 6.88 30.52
N PRO A 170 0.36 8.14 30.65
CA PRO A 170 1.69 8.55 30.22
C PRO A 170 2.84 7.83 30.93
N GLU A 171 2.70 7.51 32.22
CA GLU A 171 3.73 6.82 32.99
C GLU A 171 3.81 5.35 32.57
N ARG A 172 2.67 4.67 32.50
CA ARG A 172 2.58 3.26 32.09
C ARG A 172 3.03 3.05 30.66
N THR A 173 2.60 3.89 29.72
CA THR A 173 2.98 3.79 28.30
C THR A 173 4.47 4.02 28.12
N ARG A 174 5.06 5.03 28.77
CA ARG A 174 6.52 5.25 28.70
C ARG A 174 7.30 4.14 29.39
N GLY A 175 6.85 3.66 30.54
CA GLY A 175 7.47 2.53 31.24
C GLY A 175 7.49 1.28 30.37
N ARG A 176 6.36 0.95 29.72
CA ARG A 176 6.29 -0.20 28.81
C ARG A 176 7.16 -0.02 27.58
N ALA A 177 7.21 1.18 27.00
CA ALA A 177 8.09 1.46 25.87
C ALA A 177 9.57 1.27 26.24
N ALA A 178 9.99 1.70 27.44
CA ALA A 178 11.35 1.49 27.93
C ALA A 178 11.69 -0.01 28.10
N GLU A 179 10.77 -0.82 28.62
CA GLU A 179 10.94 -2.28 28.73
C GLU A 179 11.12 -2.95 27.36
N LEU A 180 10.44 -2.42 26.33
CA LEU A 180 10.54 -2.88 24.95
C LEU A 180 11.77 -2.31 24.19
N GLY A 181 12.53 -1.41 24.81
CA GLY A 181 13.69 -0.75 24.19
C GLY A 181 13.31 0.28 23.12
N ILE A 182 12.17 0.97 23.31
CA ILE A 182 11.60 1.92 22.34
C ILE A 182 11.68 3.35 22.88
N GLU A 183 12.16 4.27 22.05
CA GLU A 183 12.15 5.71 22.32
C GLU A 183 10.86 6.36 21.81
N LEU A 184 10.10 6.99 22.71
CA LEU A 184 8.85 7.71 22.39
C LEU A 184 8.95 9.22 22.70
N ALA A 185 10.17 9.78 22.80
CA ALA A 185 10.39 11.17 23.17
C ALA A 185 9.68 12.18 22.23
N ASP A 186 9.58 11.83 20.95
CA ASP A 186 8.95 12.67 19.91
C ASP A 186 7.43 12.42 19.76
N ALA A 187 6.85 11.51 20.54
CA ALA A 187 5.41 11.27 20.56
C ALA A 187 4.72 12.07 21.68
N THR A 188 3.53 12.58 21.37
CA THR A 188 2.64 13.10 22.41
C THR A 188 1.88 11.93 23.03
N ILE A 189 1.87 11.81 24.36
CA ILE A 189 1.10 10.77 25.06
C ILE A 189 0.01 11.45 25.89
N ILE A 190 -1.25 11.06 25.66
CA ILE A 190 -2.42 11.66 26.30
C ILE A 190 -3.25 10.57 26.97
N ASP A 191 -3.51 10.71 28.27
CA ASP A 191 -4.57 9.95 28.90
C ASP A 191 -5.92 10.63 28.58
N HIS A 192 -6.70 9.98 27.72
CA HIS A 192 -8.03 10.44 27.32
C HIS A 192 -8.98 10.66 28.51
N ARG A 193 -8.82 9.92 29.62
CA ARG A 193 -9.73 9.98 30.78
C ARG A 193 -9.46 11.14 31.73
N SER A 194 -8.24 11.67 31.74
CA SER A 194 -7.84 12.83 32.54
C SER A 194 -7.61 14.08 31.69
N SER A 195 -7.82 13.98 30.38
CA SER A 195 -7.59 15.09 29.45
C SER A 195 -8.57 16.24 29.67
N PRO A 196 -8.09 17.50 29.70
CA PRO A 196 -8.97 18.67 29.76
C PRO A 196 -9.86 18.82 28.51
N LEU A 197 -9.56 18.09 27.42
CA LEU A 197 -10.32 18.11 26.18
C LEU A 197 -11.66 17.37 26.29
N LEU A 198 -11.88 16.55 27.33
CA LEU A 198 -13.09 15.74 27.48
C LEU A 198 -14.38 16.56 27.43
N GLU A 199 -14.42 17.67 28.18
CA GLU A 199 -15.64 18.50 28.28
C GLU A 199 -15.94 19.21 26.95
N GLU A 200 -14.90 19.73 26.28
CA GLU A 200 -15.05 20.34 24.96
C GLU A 200 -15.53 19.31 23.93
N PHE A 201 -14.92 18.12 23.90
CA PHE A 201 -15.30 17.06 22.98
C PHE A 201 -16.73 16.55 23.24
N ALA A 202 -17.14 16.48 24.51
CA ALA A 202 -18.50 16.08 24.87
C ALA A 202 -19.53 17.11 24.39
N ALA A 203 -19.25 18.40 24.59
CA ALA A 203 -20.11 19.48 24.10
C ALA A 203 -20.26 19.45 22.57
N ASP A 204 -19.13 19.32 21.85
CA ASP A 204 -19.14 19.24 20.39
C ASP A 204 -19.87 17.99 19.89
N PHE A 205 -19.66 16.82 20.52
CA PHE A 205 -20.35 15.59 20.16
C PHE A 205 -21.87 15.67 20.40
N ALA A 206 -22.29 16.27 21.52
CA ALA A 206 -23.70 16.49 21.81
C ALA A 206 -24.36 17.37 20.72
N GLU A 207 -23.69 18.44 20.27
CA GLU A 207 -24.23 19.29 19.19
C GLU A 207 -24.24 18.54 17.85
N LEU A 208 -23.16 17.82 17.49
CA LEU A 208 -23.10 16.99 16.28
C LEU A 208 -24.23 15.94 16.22
N ARG A 209 -24.67 15.45 17.38
CA ARG A 209 -25.66 14.38 17.54
C ARG A 209 -27.00 14.84 18.12
N LYS A 210 -27.23 16.15 18.19
CA LYS A 210 -28.47 16.77 18.70
C LYS A 210 -29.73 16.28 17.98
N SER A 211 -29.64 16.08 16.66
CA SER A 211 -30.74 15.52 15.85
C SER A 211 -31.09 14.07 16.20
N LYS A 212 -30.23 13.38 16.95
CA LYS A 212 -30.44 12.04 17.49
C LYS A 212 -30.75 12.05 18.99
N GLY A 213 -30.93 13.23 19.59
CA GLY A 213 -31.33 13.39 20.99
C GLY A 213 -30.23 13.10 22.01
N VAL A 214 -28.95 13.12 21.61
CA VAL A 214 -27.84 12.91 22.55
C VAL A 214 -27.73 14.11 23.49
N THR A 215 -27.82 13.87 24.81
CA THR A 215 -27.64 14.91 25.83
C THR A 215 -26.15 15.15 26.11
N LEU A 216 -25.82 16.26 26.78
CA LEU A 216 -24.45 16.55 27.19
C LEU A 216 -23.92 15.49 28.17
N GLU A 217 -24.75 15.01 29.10
CA GLU A 217 -24.37 13.94 30.04
C GLU A 217 -24.02 12.64 29.31
N GLN A 218 -24.85 12.22 28.35
CA GLN A 218 -24.56 11.04 27.52
C GLN A 218 -23.30 11.23 26.67
N ALA A 219 -23.06 12.46 26.19
CA ALA A 219 -21.86 12.78 25.44
C ALA A 219 -20.60 12.69 26.31
N ARG A 220 -20.65 13.14 27.58
CA ARG A 220 -19.55 12.99 28.53
C ARG A 220 -19.19 11.52 28.73
N GLU A 221 -20.17 10.67 29.00
CA GLU A 221 -19.98 9.21 29.10
C GLU A 221 -19.38 8.63 27.81
N THR A 222 -19.82 9.10 26.65
CA THR A 222 -19.30 8.63 25.35
C THR A 222 -17.85 9.05 25.13
N MET A 223 -17.43 10.23 25.59
CA MET A 223 -16.06 10.72 25.40
C MET A 223 -15.03 10.03 26.31
N GLU A 224 -15.47 9.29 27.34
CA GLU A 224 -14.58 8.38 28.08
C GLU A 224 -14.13 7.17 27.25
N ASP A 225 -14.81 6.90 26.13
CA ASP A 225 -14.41 5.87 25.18
C ASP A 225 -13.23 6.36 24.30
N ILE A 226 -12.17 5.57 24.30
CA ILE A 226 -10.90 5.90 23.64
C ILE A 226 -11.04 6.11 22.12
N SER A 227 -11.92 5.34 21.47
CA SER A 227 -12.15 5.44 20.02
C SER A 227 -12.94 6.70 19.67
N TYR A 228 -13.91 7.10 20.50
CA TYR A 228 -14.62 8.37 20.33
C TYR A 228 -13.72 9.57 20.59
N PHE A 229 -12.93 9.53 21.67
CA PHE A 229 -11.97 10.59 21.99
C PHE A 229 -10.97 10.82 20.84
N ALA A 230 -10.35 9.75 20.35
CA ALA A 230 -9.43 9.81 19.23
C ALA A 230 -10.10 10.33 17.94
N THR A 231 -11.33 9.90 17.67
CA THR A 231 -12.09 10.39 16.52
C THR A 231 -12.39 11.88 16.63
N MET A 232 -12.68 12.39 17.84
CA MET A 232 -12.86 13.82 18.09
C MET A 232 -11.55 14.60 17.89
N MET A 233 -10.39 14.06 18.26
CA MET A 233 -9.10 14.68 17.94
C MET A 233 -8.94 14.88 16.42
N VAL A 234 -9.27 13.85 15.63
CA VAL A 234 -9.27 13.95 14.16
C VAL A 234 -10.26 15.00 13.67
N HIS A 235 -11.50 14.97 14.18
CA HIS A 235 -12.56 15.93 13.82
C HIS A 235 -12.12 17.37 14.06
N LYS A 236 -11.50 17.65 15.21
CA LYS A 236 -11.02 18.98 15.64
C LYS A 236 -9.72 19.41 14.97
N GLY A 237 -9.06 18.53 14.21
CA GLY A 237 -7.77 18.83 13.57
C GLY A 237 -6.59 18.83 14.54
N LEU A 238 -6.75 18.17 15.69
CA LEU A 238 -5.66 17.88 16.62
C LEU A 238 -4.84 16.65 16.20
N ALA A 239 -5.37 15.88 15.26
CA ALA A 239 -4.68 14.90 14.44
C ALA A 239 -5.27 14.98 13.01
N ASP A 240 -4.48 14.63 12.02
CA ASP A 240 -4.90 14.56 10.62
C ASP A 240 -5.58 13.23 10.26
N GLY A 241 -5.31 12.16 11.02
CA GLY A 241 -5.95 10.85 10.86
C GLY A 241 -5.78 9.93 12.07
N MET A 242 -6.47 8.78 12.04
CA MET A 242 -6.44 7.77 13.11
C MET A 242 -6.19 6.36 12.57
N VAL A 243 -5.43 5.57 13.33
CA VAL A 243 -5.29 4.12 13.13
C VAL A 243 -5.59 3.40 14.44
N SER A 244 -6.57 2.49 14.43
CA SER A 244 -7.02 1.70 15.60
C SER A 244 -7.41 0.29 15.15
N GLY A 245 -7.79 -0.60 16.07
CA GLY A 245 -8.32 -1.94 15.77
C GLY A 245 -7.40 -3.11 16.12
N ALA A 246 -6.18 -2.85 16.60
CA ALA A 246 -5.28 -3.90 17.07
C ALA A 246 -5.85 -4.60 18.31
N ALA A 247 -6.54 -3.85 19.19
CA ALA A 247 -7.19 -4.33 20.39
C ALA A 247 -8.74 -4.23 20.33
N HIS A 248 -9.27 -3.41 19.44
CA HIS A 248 -10.72 -3.17 19.32
C HIS A 248 -11.40 -3.96 18.18
N THR A 249 -12.73 -3.97 18.17
CA THR A 249 -13.49 -4.53 17.05
C THR A 249 -13.59 -3.49 15.92
N THR A 250 -13.64 -3.94 14.66
CA THR A 250 -13.90 -3.06 13.51
C THR A 250 -15.12 -2.18 13.71
N ALA A 251 -16.19 -2.71 14.31
CA ALA A 251 -17.39 -1.94 14.61
C ALA A 251 -17.14 -0.81 15.63
N HIS A 252 -16.25 -1.03 16.61
CA HIS A 252 -15.87 -0.04 17.62
C HIS A 252 -14.99 1.06 17.03
N THR A 253 -14.09 0.74 16.09
CA THR A 253 -13.29 1.74 15.35
C THR A 253 -14.13 2.56 14.37
N ILE A 254 -15.01 1.91 13.59
CA ILE A 254 -15.69 2.55 12.46
C ILE A 254 -16.93 3.33 12.90
N LYS A 255 -17.68 2.88 13.91
CA LYS A 255 -18.91 3.55 14.35
C LYS A 255 -18.71 5.02 14.73
N PRO A 256 -17.69 5.42 15.53
CA PRO A 256 -17.41 6.83 15.82
C PRO A 256 -17.15 7.64 14.55
N SER A 257 -16.39 7.07 13.60
CA SER A 257 -16.07 7.69 12.31
C SER A 257 -17.32 8.10 11.55
N PHE A 258 -18.34 7.23 11.50
CA PHE A 258 -19.62 7.56 10.87
C PHE A 258 -20.43 8.62 11.61
N GLN A 259 -20.33 8.65 12.95
CA GLN A 259 -21.10 9.60 13.75
C GLN A 259 -20.51 11.01 13.75
N ILE A 260 -19.18 11.10 13.72
CA ILE A 260 -18.42 12.34 13.92
C ILE A 260 -17.85 12.86 12.60
N ILE A 261 -17.09 12.03 11.87
CA ILE A 261 -16.37 12.46 10.65
C ILE A 261 -17.32 12.51 9.44
N LYS A 262 -18.23 11.53 9.34
CA LYS A 262 -19.18 11.37 8.22
C LYS A 262 -18.50 11.19 6.86
N THR A 263 -19.32 10.95 5.84
CA THR A 263 -18.87 10.80 4.46
C THR A 263 -18.52 12.14 3.82
N VAL A 264 -17.66 12.11 2.80
CA VAL A 264 -17.41 13.27 1.94
C VAL A 264 -18.71 13.73 1.26
N PRO A 265 -18.87 15.03 0.94
CA PRO A 265 -20.07 15.51 0.25
C PRO A 265 -20.34 14.72 -1.04
N GLY A 266 -21.58 14.27 -1.20
CA GLY A 266 -22.00 13.48 -2.37
C GLY A 266 -21.74 11.97 -2.25
N ALA A 267 -21.00 11.51 -1.24
CA ALA A 267 -20.84 10.08 -0.97
C ALA A 267 -21.96 9.54 -0.08
N SER A 268 -22.66 8.50 -0.56
CA SER A 268 -23.70 7.79 0.17
C SER A 268 -23.14 6.64 1.01
N VAL A 269 -21.92 6.17 0.71
CA VAL A 269 -21.35 4.98 1.31
C VAL A 269 -19.85 5.12 1.57
N VAL A 270 -19.36 4.54 2.67
CA VAL A 270 -17.93 4.30 2.88
C VAL A 270 -17.62 2.90 2.43
N SER A 271 -16.51 2.75 1.73
CA SER A 271 -16.02 1.45 1.29
C SER A 271 -14.57 1.26 1.67
N SER A 272 -13.98 0.15 1.24
CA SER A 272 -12.56 -0.11 1.44
C SER A 272 -11.88 -0.55 0.15
N ILE A 273 -10.56 -0.33 0.09
CA ILE A 273 -9.71 -1.07 -0.84
C ILE A 273 -8.59 -1.80 -0.09
N PHE A 274 -8.10 -2.88 -0.70
CA PHE A 274 -6.78 -3.42 -0.40
C PHE A 274 -5.85 -3.12 -1.57
N LEU A 275 -4.63 -2.69 -1.25
CA LEU A 275 -3.54 -2.64 -2.21
C LEU A 275 -2.92 -4.04 -2.28
N MET A 276 -3.04 -4.66 -3.45
CA MET A 276 -2.55 -6.01 -3.73
C MET A 276 -1.21 -5.90 -4.46
N VAL A 277 -0.14 -6.17 -3.72
CA VAL A 277 1.24 -6.10 -4.23
C VAL A 277 1.68 -7.50 -4.64
N MET A 278 1.98 -7.63 -5.93
CA MET A 278 2.56 -8.83 -6.53
C MET A 278 3.77 -8.42 -7.36
N ARG A 279 4.59 -9.39 -7.78
CA ARG A 279 5.76 -9.07 -8.59
C ARG A 279 5.36 -8.40 -9.90
N GLY A 280 5.85 -7.18 -10.11
CA GLY A 280 5.55 -6.35 -11.28
C GLY A 280 4.12 -5.80 -11.33
N ARG A 281 3.31 -5.95 -10.27
CA ARG A 281 1.92 -5.52 -10.25
C ARG A 281 1.55 -4.88 -8.91
N LEU A 282 0.89 -3.73 -8.99
CA LEU A 282 0.21 -3.10 -7.88
C LEU A 282 -1.24 -2.88 -8.30
N TRP A 283 -2.17 -3.55 -7.63
CA TRP A 283 -3.61 -3.47 -7.91
C TRP A 283 -4.37 -2.96 -6.70
N ALA A 284 -5.56 -2.42 -6.91
CA ALA A 284 -6.51 -2.10 -5.86
C ALA A 284 -7.73 -3.02 -5.96
N PHE A 285 -8.09 -3.70 -4.87
CA PHE A 285 -9.28 -4.56 -4.76
C PHE A 285 -10.27 -3.88 -3.83
N GLY A 286 -11.49 -3.59 -4.28
CA GLY A 286 -12.54 -2.99 -3.44
C GLY A 286 -13.95 -3.38 -3.87
N ASP A 287 -15.01 -3.28 -3.07
CA ASP A 287 -14.95 -3.29 -1.62
C ASP A 287 -14.67 -4.71 -1.10
N CYS A 288 -13.91 -4.82 -0.02
CA CYS A 288 -13.50 -6.11 0.55
C CYS A 288 -13.72 -6.20 2.07
N ALA A 289 -14.25 -5.16 2.71
CA ALA A 289 -14.40 -5.11 4.17
C ALA A 289 -15.69 -4.46 4.69
N VAL A 290 -16.38 -3.59 3.93
CA VAL A 290 -17.43 -2.74 4.52
C VAL A 290 -18.84 -3.12 4.07
N ASN A 291 -19.11 -3.23 2.77
CA ASN A 291 -20.46 -3.31 2.23
C ASN A 291 -20.85 -4.73 1.79
N PRO A 292 -21.74 -5.44 2.51
CA PRO A 292 -22.11 -6.82 2.20
C PRO A 292 -22.72 -7.00 0.81
N ASN A 293 -23.73 -6.19 0.49
CA ASN A 293 -24.52 -6.31 -0.74
C ASN A 293 -24.80 -4.90 -1.30
N PRO A 294 -23.80 -4.24 -1.91
CA PRO A 294 -23.97 -2.88 -2.42
C PRO A 294 -25.00 -2.85 -3.57
N THR A 295 -25.77 -1.75 -3.66
CA THR A 295 -26.62 -1.49 -4.83
C THR A 295 -25.79 -1.12 -6.05
N ALA A 296 -26.41 -1.03 -7.24
CA ALA A 296 -25.71 -0.59 -8.45
C ALA A 296 -25.12 0.82 -8.30
N GLU A 297 -25.87 1.74 -7.69
CA GLU A 297 -25.44 3.12 -7.44
C GLU A 297 -24.25 3.14 -6.48
N GLN A 298 -24.32 2.34 -5.41
CA GLN A 298 -23.21 2.20 -4.45
C GLN A 298 -21.98 1.59 -5.10
N LEU A 299 -22.12 0.55 -5.94
CA LEU A 299 -20.99 -0.01 -6.69
C LEU A 299 -20.35 1.01 -7.64
N GLY A 300 -21.16 1.84 -8.30
CA GLY A 300 -20.67 2.94 -9.14
C GLY A 300 -19.88 3.97 -8.32
N GLU A 301 -20.39 4.35 -7.16
CA GLU A 301 -19.69 5.24 -6.21
C GLU A 301 -18.38 4.63 -5.71
N ILE A 302 -18.41 3.34 -5.31
CA ILE A 302 -17.23 2.57 -4.89
C ILE A 302 -16.17 2.57 -5.99
N ALA A 303 -16.55 2.42 -7.26
CA ALA A 303 -15.62 2.47 -8.38
C ALA A 303 -14.88 3.81 -8.47
N VAL A 304 -15.62 4.92 -8.42
CA VAL A 304 -15.05 6.27 -8.51
C VAL A 304 -14.14 6.55 -7.32
N VAL A 305 -14.59 6.23 -6.10
CA VAL A 305 -13.79 6.46 -4.90
C VAL A 305 -12.54 5.56 -4.89
N SER A 306 -12.66 4.29 -5.28
CA SER A 306 -11.53 3.36 -5.39
C SER A 306 -10.49 3.82 -6.40
N ALA A 307 -10.92 4.37 -7.54
CA ALA A 307 -10.01 4.95 -8.53
C ALA A 307 -9.20 6.12 -7.97
N ARG A 308 -9.87 7.03 -7.25
CA ARG A 308 -9.22 8.19 -6.60
C ARG A 308 -8.24 7.75 -5.52
N THR A 309 -8.64 6.82 -4.66
CA THR A 309 -7.76 6.28 -3.63
C THR A 309 -6.56 5.56 -4.25
N ALA A 310 -6.77 4.72 -5.28
CA ALA A 310 -5.70 4.02 -5.97
C ALA A 310 -4.67 4.98 -6.59
N ALA A 311 -5.12 6.08 -7.18
CA ALA A 311 -4.25 7.10 -7.75
C ALA A 311 -3.31 7.75 -6.73
N GLN A 312 -3.72 7.88 -5.46
CA GLN A 312 -2.86 8.39 -4.38
C GLN A 312 -1.64 7.51 -4.14
N PHE A 313 -1.73 6.21 -4.46
CA PHE A 313 -0.64 5.23 -4.32
C PHE A 313 0.09 4.96 -5.64
N GLY A 314 -0.05 5.86 -6.63
CA GLY A 314 0.68 5.80 -7.90
C GLY A 314 0.12 4.80 -8.92
N ILE A 315 -1.13 4.35 -8.75
CA ILE A 315 -1.82 3.47 -9.70
C ILE A 315 -2.53 4.32 -10.77
N ASP A 316 -2.29 4.09 -12.07
CA ASP A 316 -3.13 4.63 -13.16
C ASP A 316 -4.48 3.88 -13.14
N PRO A 317 -5.59 4.51 -12.73
CA PRO A 317 -6.83 3.79 -12.48
C PRO A 317 -7.51 3.35 -13.78
N ARG A 318 -7.67 2.03 -13.92
CA ARG A 318 -8.49 1.35 -14.93
C ARG A 318 -9.40 0.39 -14.20
N VAL A 319 -10.66 0.79 -14.07
CA VAL A 319 -11.62 0.21 -13.14
C VAL A 319 -12.45 -0.85 -13.83
N ALA A 320 -12.28 -2.10 -13.40
CA ALA A 320 -13.13 -3.22 -13.81
C ALA A 320 -14.24 -3.43 -12.77
N ILE A 321 -15.50 -3.24 -13.16
CA ILE A 321 -16.64 -3.73 -12.37
C ILE A 321 -16.78 -5.23 -12.64
N LEU A 322 -16.50 -6.03 -11.61
CA LEU A 322 -16.44 -7.48 -11.74
C LEU A 322 -17.81 -8.15 -11.68
N SER A 323 -17.94 -9.22 -12.44
CA SER A 323 -19.10 -10.11 -12.44
C SER A 323 -18.67 -11.52 -12.88
N TYR A 324 -19.57 -12.50 -12.77
CA TYR A 324 -19.36 -13.82 -13.36
C TYR A 324 -19.50 -13.82 -14.90
N SER A 325 -19.95 -12.71 -15.51
CA SER A 325 -20.13 -12.54 -16.96
C SER A 325 -19.21 -11.43 -17.50
N THR A 326 -18.78 -11.57 -18.77
CA THR A 326 -18.15 -10.49 -19.55
C THR A 326 -19.07 -10.04 -20.66
N GLY A 327 -19.38 -8.73 -20.72
CA GLY A 327 -20.29 -8.20 -21.73
C GLY A 327 -21.66 -8.91 -21.70
N SER A 328 -22.09 -9.46 -22.84
CA SER A 328 -23.37 -10.18 -22.97
C SER A 328 -23.26 -11.71 -22.82
N SER A 329 -22.15 -12.23 -22.28
CA SER A 329 -21.92 -13.69 -22.20
C SER A 329 -22.85 -14.44 -21.24
N GLY A 330 -23.48 -13.71 -20.31
CA GLY A 330 -24.43 -14.20 -19.33
C GLY A 330 -25.46 -13.12 -19.02
N ALA A 331 -26.55 -13.52 -18.39
CA ALA A 331 -27.64 -12.64 -17.97
C ALA A 331 -28.07 -12.98 -16.54
N GLY A 332 -28.73 -12.04 -15.88
CA GLY A 332 -29.24 -12.23 -14.52
C GLY A 332 -29.09 -10.98 -13.67
N PRO A 333 -29.72 -10.96 -12.48
CA PRO A 333 -29.79 -9.76 -11.64
C PRO A 333 -28.42 -9.21 -11.25
N ASP A 334 -27.42 -10.06 -11.01
CA ASP A 334 -26.06 -9.62 -10.65
C ASP A 334 -25.30 -9.03 -11.86
N VAL A 335 -25.58 -9.53 -13.07
CA VAL A 335 -25.02 -8.98 -14.32
C VAL A 335 -25.65 -7.63 -14.61
N ASP A 336 -26.98 -7.53 -14.50
CA ASP A 336 -27.73 -6.29 -14.70
C ASP A 336 -27.31 -5.22 -13.68
N ARG A 337 -27.07 -5.62 -12.42
CA ARG A 337 -26.53 -4.74 -11.37
C ARG A 337 -25.14 -4.20 -11.74
N ALA A 338 -24.26 -5.04 -12.26
CA ALA A 338 -22.93 -4.61 -12.71
C ALA A 338 -22.99 -3.66 -13.92
N VAL A 339 -23.88 -3.91 -14.89
CA VAL A 339 -24.14 -2.99 -16.01
C VAL A 339 -24.61 -1.62 -15.50
N ALA A 340 -25.59 -1.62 -14.58
CA ALA A 340 -26.09 -0.40 -13.98
C ALA A 340 -25.02 0.34 -13.16
N ALA A 341 -24.13 -0.39 -12.48
CA ALA A 341 -23.01 0.19 -11.73
C ALA A 341 -22.00 0.92 -12.64
N VAL A 342 -21.70 0.37 -13.83
CA VAL A 342 -20.85 1.06 -14.82
C VAL A 342 -21.50 2.36 -15.28
N ALA A 343 -22.81 2.33 -15.55
CA ALA A 343 -23.56 3.53 -15.92
C ALA A 343 -23.55 4.58 -14.80
N ALA A 344 -23.73 4.16 -13.54
CA ALA A 344 -23.65 5.03 -12.38
C ALA A 344 -22.25 5.65 -12.20
N ALA A 345 -21.19 4.86 -12.34
CA ALA A 345 -19.80 5.35 -12.26
C ALA A 345 -19.52 6.41 -13.34
N ARG A 346 -19.91 6.17 -14.60
CA ARG A 346 -19.72 7.13 -15.71
C ARG A 346 -20.53 8.40 -15.54
N SER A 347 -21.69 8.33 -14.87
CA SER A 347 -22.50 9.51 -14.54
C SER A 347 -21.81 10.38 -13.47
N LEU A 348 -21.18 9.75 -12.48
CA LEU A 348 -20.45 10.42 -11.41
C LEU A 348 -19.10 10.98 -11.87
N ASP A 349 -18.42 10.28 -12.78
CA ASP A 349 -17.11 10.66 -13.33
C ASP A 349 -17.01 10.22 -14.81
N PRO A 350 -17.36 11.10 -15.77
CA PRO A 350 -17.34 10.78 -17.20
C PRO A 350 -15.96 10.46 -17.78
N ASP A 351 -14.89 10.95 -17.14
CA ASP A 351 -13.50 10.76 -17.60
C ASP A 351 -12.88 9.47 -17.03
N LEU A 352 -13.56 8.82 -16.08
CA LEU A 352 -13.09 7.58 -15.48
C LEU A 352 -13.02 6.46 -16.52
N LYS A 353 -11.84 5.84 -16.65
CA LYS A 353 -11.65 4.58 -17.39
C LYS A 353 -12.31 3.43 -16.62
N VAL A 354 -13.61 3.27 -16.80
CA VAL A 354 -14.41 2.20 -16.17
C VAL A 354 -15.12 1.34 -17.22
N ASP A 355 -15.07 0.03 -17.01
CA ASP A 355 -15.79 -0.94 -17.84
C ASP A 355 -16.28 -2.14 -17.03
N GLY A 356 -17.28 -2.82 -17.57
CA GLY A 356 -17.99 -3.90 -16.89
C GLY A 356 -19.32 -4.23 -17.58
N PRO A 357 -19.94 -5.37 -17.26
CA PRO A 357 -19.43 -6.42 -16.38
C PRO A 357 -18.23 -7.14 -17.01
N LEU A 358 -17.20 -7.42 -16.20
CA LEU A 358 -16.01 -8.17 -16.60
C LEU A 358 -15.80 -9.37 -15.67
N GLN A 359 -15.49 -10.53 -16.24
CA GLN A 359 -14.87 -11.60 -15.48
C GLN A 359 -13.42 -11.24 -15.13
N PHE A 360 -12.89 -11.84 -14.06
CA PHE A 360 -11.54 -11.52 -13.59
C PHE A 360 -10.46 -11.81 -14.64
N ASP A 361 -10.61 -12.89 -15.42
CA ASP A 361 -9.70 -13.24 -16.51
C ASP A 361 -9.71 -12.17 -17.63
N ALA A 362 -10.90 -11.73 -18.05
CA ALA A 362 -11.05 -10.65 -19.02
C ALA A 362 -10.52 -9.31 -18.48
N ALA A 363 -10.59 -9.06 -17.18
CA ALA A 363 -10.10 -7.82 -16.57
C ALA A 363 -8.56 -7.73 -16.56
N CYS A 364 -7.85 -8.84 -16.31
CA CYS A 364 -6.39 -8.80 -16.07
C CYS A 364 -5.51 -9.51 -17.11
N ASP A 365 -6.06 -10.34 -18.01
CA ASP A 365 -5.29 -11.02 -19.06
C ASP A 365 -5.56 -10.40 -20.46
N PRO A 366 -4.55 -9.78 -21.10
CA PRO A 366 -4.71 -9.19 -22.43
C PRO A 366 -5.17 -10.17 -23.52
N GLY A 367 -4.75 -11.44 -23.44
CA GLY A 367 -5.10 -12.46 -24.42
C GLY A 367 -6.56 -12.90 -24.31
N VAL A 368 -7.10 -12.98 -23.09
CA VAL A 368 -8.52 -13.22 -22.82
C VAL A 368 -9.35 -11.98 -23.18
N ALA A 369 -8.88 -10.78 -22.81
CA ALA A 369 -9.54 -9.52 -23.12
C ALA A 369 -9.72 -9.33 -24.63
N ALA A 370 -8.69 -9.60 -25.43
CA ALA A 370 -8.77 -9.53 -26.89
C ALA A 370 -9.87 -10.43 -27.50
N LYS A 371 -10.28 -11.49 -26.79
CA LYS A 371 -11.36 -12.39 -27.23
C LYS A 371 -12.73 -11.99 -26.66
N LYS A 372 -12.79 -11.62 -25.38
CA LYS A 372 -14.05 -11.39 -24.66
C LYS A 372 -14.52 -9.93 -24.67
N ALA A 373 -13.60 -8.96 -24.77
CA ALA A 373 -13.88 -7.53 -24.71
C ALA A 373 -12.85 -6.71 -25.53
N PRO A 374 -12.72 -6.93 -26.86
CA PRO A 374 -11.64 -6.36 -27.69
C PRO A 374 -11.63 -4.82 -27.77
N GLU A 375 -12.80 -4.19 -27.65
CA GLU A 375 -12.96 -2.73 -27.75
C GLU A 375 -12.80 -2.02 -26.39
N SER A 376 -12.56 -2.76 -25.32
CA SER A 376 -12.49 -2.20 -23.96
C SER A 376 -11.16 -1.49 -23.72
N ALA A 377 -11.21 -0.25 -23.24
CA ALA A 377 -10.05 0.48 -22.76
C ALA A 377 -9.59 0.04 -21.34
N VAL A 378 -10.25 -0.95 -20.74
CA VAL A 378 -9.98 -1.45 -19.38
C VAL A 378 -9.62 -2.93 -19.38
N ALA A 379 -10.33 -3.77 -20.14
CA ALA A 379 -10.12 -5.21 -20.16
C ALA A 379 -8.66 -5.56 -20.52
N GLY A 380 -8.10 -6.56 -19.82
CA GLY A 380 -6.73 -7.02 -19.96
C GLY A 380 -5.67 -6.11 -19.31
N GLN A 381 -6.06 -4.93 -18.86
CA GLN A 381 -5.17 -3.92 -18.29
C GLN A 381 -5.78 -3.24 -17.06
N ALA A 382 -6.77 -3.86 -16.41
CA ALA A 382 -7.38 -3.33 -15.21
C ALA A 382 -6.34 -3.25 -14.07
N THR A 383 -6.43 -2.17 -13.30
CA THR A 383 -5.58 -1.92 -12.12
C THR A 383 -6.40 -1.77 -10.85
N VAL A 384 -7.69 -1.47 -11.00
CA VAL A 384 -8.67 -1.36 -9.91
C VAL A 384 -9.80 -2.35 -10.19
N PHE A 385 -10.06 -3.22 -9.24
CA PHE A 385 -11.00 -4.33 -9.35
C PHE A 385 -12.12 -4.13 -8.34
N VAL A 386 -13.32 -3.84 -8.85
CA VAL A 386 -14.51 -3.60 -8.03
C VAL A 386 -15.34 -4.88 -7.95
N PHE A 387 -15.37 -5.51 -6.78
CA PHE A 387 -16.10 -6.74 -6.52
C PHE A 387 -17.60 -6.49 -6.36
N PRO A 388 -18.45 -7.45 -6.77
CA PRO A 388 -19.90 -7.27 -6.77
C PRO A 388 -20.51 -7.24 -5.36
N ASP A 389 -19.85 -7.84 -4.38
CA ASP A 389 -20.28 -7.98 -2.99
C ASP A 389 -19.08 -8.32 -2.08
N LEU A 390 -19.34 -8.30 -0.76
CA LEU A 390 -18.31 -8.55 0.25
C LEU A 390 -17.80 -9.99 0.26
N GLU A 391 -18.64 -10.98 -0.08
CA GLU A 391 -18.21 -12.37 -0.13
C GLU A 391 -17.15 -12.55 -1.21
N ALA A 392 -17.44 -12.08 -2.43
CA ALA A 392 -16.51 -12.11 -3.55
C ALA A 392 -15.21 -11.36 -3.23
N GLY A 393 -15.32 -10.12 -2.73
CA GLY A 393 -14.15 -9.30 -2.39
C GLY A 393 -13.28 -9.93 -1.30
N ASN A 394 -13.89 -10.32 -0.18
CA ASN A 394 -13.17 -10.85 0.98
C ASN A 394 -12.48 -12.20 0.67
N ILE A 395 -13.18 -13.10 -0.01
CA ILE A 395 -12.63 -14.40 -0.42
C ILE A 395 -11.50 -14.18 -1.43
N ALA A 396 -11.66 -13.29 -2.40
CA ALA A 396 -10.66 -13.09 -3.46
C ALA A 396 -9.33 -12.55 -2.93
N TYR A 397 -9.33 -11.47 -2.15
CA TYR A 397 -8.05 -10.89 -1.69
C TYR A 397 -7.32 -11.85 -0.74
N LYS A 398 -8.06 -12.57 0.13
CA LYS A 398 -7.46 -13.58 1.02
C LYS A 398 -6.92 -14.77 0.26
N THR A 399 -7.64 -15.22 -0.79
CA THR A 399 -7.15 -16.29 -1.66
C THR A 399 -5.83 -15.87 -2.31
N ALA A 400 -5.79 -14.69 -2.94
CA ALA A 400 -4.58 -14.16 -3.55
C ALA A 400 -3.42 -14.03 -2.53
N GLN A 401 -3.69 -13.52 -1.33
CA GLN A 401 -2.71 -13.42 -0.27
C GLN A 401 -2.14 -14.79 0.14
N ARG A 402 -3.00 -15.80 0.32
CA ARG A 402 -2.62 -17.09 0.91
C ARG A 402 -2.07 -18.09 -0.10
N THR A 403 -2.41 -17.97 -1.38
CA THR A 403 -2.01 -18.96 -2.39
C THR A 403 -1.06 -18.42 -3.45
N ALA A 404 -1.04 -17.10 -3.69
CA ALA A 404 -0.24 -16.49 -4.76
C ALA A 404 0.93 -15.64 -4.25
N GLY A 405 1.20 -15.64 -2.93
CA GLY A 405 2.28 -14.85 -2.33
C GLY A 405 2.09 -13.34 -2.47
N ALA A 406 0.86 -12.89 -2.70
CA ALA A 406 0.55 -11.46 -2.75
C ALA A 406 0.64 -10.85 -1.34
N LEU A 407 1.25 -9.68 -1.23
CA LEU A 407 1.09 -8.84 -0.05
C LEU A 407 -0.22 -8.06 -0.22
N ALA A 408 -1.10 -8.12 0.78
CA ALA A 408 -2.34 -7.37 0.83
C ALA A 408 -2.22 -6.31 1.91
N VAL A 409 -2.31 -5.03 1.53
CA VAL A 409 -2.19 -3.90 2.46
C VAL A 409 -3.53 -3.19 2.57
N GLY A 410 -4.09 -3.16 3.78
CA GLY A 410 -5.43 -2.64 4.07
C GLY A 410 -6.14 -3.40 5.20
N PRO A 411 -7.46 -3.20 5.38
CA PRO A 411 -8.34 -2.41 4.52
C PRO A 411 -8.08 -0.91 4.65
N ILE A 412 -8.03 -0.22 3.51
CA ILE A 412 -7.95 1.25 3.43
C ILE A 412 -9.37 1.77 3.31
N LEU A 413 -9.89 2.42 4.36
CA LEU A 413 -11.21 3.02 4.32
C LEU A 413 -11.19 4.28 3.44
N GLN A 414 -12.27 4.45 2.68
CA GLN A 414 -12.41 5.51 1.70
C GLN A 414 -13.83 6.09 1.68
N GLY A 415 -13.92 7.38 1.39
CA GLY A 415 -15.19 8.13 1.41
C GLY A 415 -15.51 8.86 2.72
N LEU A 416 -14.62 8.83 3.72
CA LEU A 416 -14.72 9.65 4.94
C LEU A 416 -14.11 11.06 4.72
N ASN A 417 -14.63 12.08 5.42
CA ASN A 417 -14.07 13.44 5.36
C ASN A 417 -12.64 13.57 5.88
N LYS A 418 -12.26 12.68 6.80
CA LYS A 418 -10.92 12.58 7.37
C LYS A 418 -10.53 11.11 7.50
N PRO A 419 -9.26 10.76 7.27
CA PRO A 419 -8.84 9.37 7.21
C PRO A 419 -8.86 8.71 8.58
N ILE A 420 -9.59 7.61 8.66
CA ILE A 420 -9.61 6.71 9.81
C ILE A 420 -9.49 5.31 9.23
N ASN A 421 -8.54 4.52 9.71
CA ASN A 421 -8.34 3.15 9.28
C ASN A 421 -8.42 2.17 10.45
N ASP A 422 -8.93 0.98 10.14
CA ASP A 422 -9.07 -0.14 11.07
C ASP A 422 -7.99 -1.19 10.79
N LEU A 423 -7.38 -1.67 11.85
CA LEU A 423 -6.46 -2.79 11.87
C LEU A 423 -7.23 -4.08 12.17
N SER A 424 -6.73 -5.19 11.64
CA SER A 424 -7.13 -6.49 12.15
C SER A 424 -6.58 -6.67 13.57
N ARG A 425 -7.33 -7.33 14.46
CA ARG A 425 -6.80 -7.77 15.76
C ARG A 425 -5.57 -8.67 15.64
N GLY A 426 -5.41 -9.35 14.51
CA GLY A 426 -4.22 -10.14 14.17
C GLY A 426 -3.11 -9.36 13.47
N ALA A 427 -3.19 -8.02 13.41
CA ALA A 427 -2.20 -7.19 12.75
C ALA A 427 -0.81 -7.39 13.39
N THR A 428 0.19 -7.47 12.52
CA THR A 428 1.61 -7.50 12.88
C THR A 428 2.16 -6.08 12.96
N VAL A 429 3.36 -5.90 13.54
CA VAL A 429 4.02 -4.59 13.58
C VAL A 429 4.19 -3.98 12.17
N PRO A 430 4.62 -4.73 11.13
CA PRO A 430 4.62 -4.23 9.76
C PRO A 430 3.25 -3.76 9.25
N ASP A 431 2.17 -4.49 9.57
CA ASP A 431 0.82 -4.08 9.17
C ASP A 431 0.44 -2.72 9.76
N ILE A 432 0.79 -2.48 11.03
CA ILE A 432 0.55 -1.21 11.73
C ILE A 432 1.36 -0.09 11.08
N VAL A 433 2.66 -0.30 10.86
CA VAL A 433 3.54 0.67 10.19
C VAL A 433 2.99 1.06 8.82
N ASN A 434 2.59 0.07 8.01
CA ASN A 434 2.02 0.29 6.68
C ASN A 434 0.68 1.04 6.76
N THR A 435 -0.18 0.71 7.72
CA THR A 435 -1.50 1.36 7.89
C THR A 435 -1.36 2.82 8.35
N VAL A 436 -0.41 3.12 9.23
CA VAL A 436 -0.10 4.50 9.61
C VAL A 436 0.45 5.29 8.43
N ALA A 437 1.35 4.71 7.63
CA ALA A 437 1.86 5.36 6.43
C ALA A 437 0.76 5.64 5.40
N ILE A 438 -0.14 4.68 5.16
CA ILE A 438 -1.34 4.86 4.32
C ILE A 438 -2.19 6.01 4.83
N THR A 439 -2.50 6.02 6.13
CA THR A 439 -3.37 7.04 6.74
C THR A 439 -2.72 8.42 6.63
N ALA A 440 -1.40 8.52 6.78
CA ALA A 440 -0.66 9.76 6.59
C ALA A 440 -0.73 10.28 5.15
N ILE A 441 -0.63 9.39 4.15
CA ILE A 441 -0.77 9.76 2.73
C ILE A 441 -2.19 10.25 2.43
N GLN A 442 -3.21 9.52 2.89
CA GLN A 442 -4.61 9.93 2.73
C GLN A 442 -4.88 11.31 3.36
N ALA A 443 -4.22 11.61 4.48
CA ALA A 443 -4.39 12.89 5.15
C ALA A 443 -3.67 14.05 4.44
N GLY A 444 -2.55 13.76 3.77
CA GLY A 444 -1.77 14.71 2.99
C GLY A 444 -2.35 15.01 1.60
N ALA A 445 -3.14 14.10 1.03
CA ALA A 445 -3.85 14.27 -0.23
C ALA A 445 -5.08 15.18 -0.04
N LYS A 446 -4.85 16.50 0.03
CA LYS A 446 -5.91 17.52 0.13
C LYS A 446 -6.36 18.04 -1.23
#